data_AF-A0A524QCE7-F1
#
_entry.id   AF-A0A524QCE7-F1
#
_cell.length_a   1.000
_cell.length_b   1.000
_cell.length_c   1.000
_cell.angle_alpha   90.00
_cell.angle_beta   90.00
_cell.angle_gamma   90.00
#
_symmetry.space_group_name_H-M   'P 1'
#
loop_
_entity.id
_entity.type
_entity.pdbx_description
1 polymer ?
#
loop_
_entity_poly.entity_id
_entity_poly.type
_entity_poly.pdbx_seq_one_letter_code
_entity_poly.pdbx_strand_id
1 'polypeptide(L)'
;MALTTDILTFVVGLAVLTFGAHWIVHGAVQLAKLLRVSQLMIGLTVVAFGTSAPELSLDLTAATRGSVDLAFGDLVGSNIANIGLILGVAAVSRPLVLHMRLLRVELPLVIGISAGPWWMASDGEV
;
A
#
# COMPACT_ATOMS: atom_id res chain seq x y z
N MET A 1 -19.13 -27.12 1.68
CA MET A 1 -20.04 -26.00 2.00
C MET A 1 -19.31 -24.87 2.72
N ALA A 2 -18.47 -25.15 3.74
CA ALA A 2 -17.63 -24.13 4.42
C ALA A 2 -16.67 -23.38 3.46
N LEU A 3 -15.86 -24.10 2.69
CA LEU A 3 -14.87 -23.48 1.78
C LEU A 3 -15.50 -22.52 0.75
N THR A 4 -16.67 -22.86 0.21
CA THR A 4 -17.36 -21.99 -0.75
C THR A 4 -17.82 -20.70 -0.08
N THR A 5 -18.31 -20.78 1.15
CA THR A 5 -18.68 -19.61 1.96
C THR A 5 -17.44 -18.76 2.28
N ASP A 6 -16.32 -19.37 2.66
CA ASP A 6 -15.07 -18.67 2.99
C ASP A 6 -14.48 -17.93 1.79
N ILE A 7 -14.47 -18.58 0.61
CA ILE A 7 -14.04 -17.94 -0.63
C ILE A 7 -14.98 -16.78 -0.99
N LEU A 8 -16.29 -16.97 -0.84
CA LEU A 8 -17.27 -15.94 -1.16
C LEU A 8 -17.11 -14.73 -0.23
N THR A 9 -16.99 -14.95 1.08
CA THR A 9 -16.79 -13.87 2.06
C THR A 9 -15.46 -13.16 1.84
N PHE A 10 -14.39 -13.89 1.50
CA PHE A 10 -13.10 -13.30 1.14
C PHE A 10 -13.22 -12.39 -0.09
N VAL A 11 -13.80 -12.89 -1.19
CA VAL A 11 -13.93 -12.12 -2.44
C VAL A 11 -14.82 -10.90 -2.25
N VAL A 12 -15.95 -11.05 -1.56
CA VAL A 12 -16.85 -9.93 -1.27
C VAL A 12 -16.17 -8.91 -0.35
N GLY A 13 -15.48 -9.37 0.70
CA GLY A 13 -14.74 -8.50 1.61
C GLY A 13 -13.64 -7.71 0.89
N LEU A 14 -12.86 -8.38 0.05
CA LEU A 14 -11.84 -7.75 -0.78
C LEU A 14 -12.45 -6.71 -1.71
N ALA A 15 -13.53 -7.04 -2.42
CA ALA A 15 -14.22 -6.10 -3.30
C ALA A 15 -14.71 -4.86 -2.53
N VAL A 16 -15.38 -5.06 -1.40
CA VAL A 16 -15.88 -3.95 -0.55
C VAL A 16 -14.72 -3.07 -0.08
N LEU A 17 -13.61 -3.67 0.35
CA LEU A 17 -12.43 -2.93 0.80
C LEU A 17 -11.82 -2.10 -0.34
N THR A 18 -11.60 -2.71 -1.50
CA THR A 18 -11.01 -2.04 -2.68
C THR A 18 -11.90 -0.92 -3.21
N PHE A 19 -13.20 -1.18 -3.42
CA PHE A 19 -14.14 -0.16 -3.92
C PHE A 19 -14.41 0.93 -2.88
N GLY A 20 -14.50 0.57 -1.60
CA GLY A 20 -14.65 1.52 -0.50
C GLY A 20 -13.49 2.50 -0.44
N ALA A 21 -12.26 2.02 -0.51
CA ALA A 21 -11.09 2.88 -0.59
C ALA A 21 -11.10 3.75 -1.85
N HIS A 22 -11.42 3.18 -3.01
CA HIS A 22 -11.52 3.93 -4.26
C HIS A 22 -12.49 5.13 -4.16
N TRP A 23 -13.66 4.93 -3.53
CA TRP A 23 -14.63 6.00 -3.31
C TRP A 23 -14.14 7.05 -2.32
N ILE A 24 -13.47 6.64 -1.24
CA ILE A 24 -12.87 7.57 -0.27
C ILE A 24 -11.81 8.43 -0.94
N VAL A 25 -10.90 7.83 -1.73
CA VAL A 25 -9.87 8.59 -2.47
C VAL A 25 -10.52 9.56 -3.45
N HIS A 26 -11.51 9.10 -4.22
CA HIS A 26 -12.21 9.96 -5.19
C HIS A 26 -12.90 11.16 -4.52
N GLY A 27 -13.63 10.92 -3.42
CA GLY A 27 -14.27 11.98 -2.66
C GLY A 27 -13.27 12.98 -2.07
N ALA A 28 -12.17 12.47 -1.50
CA ALA A 28 -11.10 13.32 -0.94
C ALA A 28 -10.41 14.16 -2.03
N VAL A 29 -10.15 13.58 -3.21
CA VAL A 29 -9.59 14.29 -4.37
C VAL A 29 -10.53 15.40 -4.85
N GLN A 30 -11.83 15.14 -4.94
CA GLN A 30 -12.83 16.15 -5.32
C GLN A 30 -12.90 17.29 -4.29
N LEU A 31 -12.89 16.96 -3.00
CA LEU A 31 -12.87 17.95 -1.92
C LEU A 31 -11.61 18.81 -1.97
N ALA A 32 -10.43 18.20 -2.15
CA ALA A 32 -9.17 18.93 -2.25
C ALA A 32 -9.15 19.91 -3.45
N LYS A 33 -9.76 19.51 -4.57
CA LYS A 33 -9.94 20.40 -5.75
C LYS A 33 -10.85 21.59 -5.43
N LEU A 34 -11.96 21.36 -4.72
CA LEU A 34 -12.87 22.43 -4.28
C LEU A 34 -12.15 23.42 -3.35
N LEU A 35 -11.27 22.92 -2.48
CA LEU A 35 -10.42 23.71 -1.59
C LEU A 35 -9.22 24.36 -2.29
N ARG A 36 -9.11 24.25 -3.63
CA ARG A 36 -8.01 24.80 -4.45
C ARG A 36 -6.62 24.31 -4.05
N VAL A 37 -6.52 23.09 -3.52
CA VAL A 37 -5.23 22.42 -3.27
C VAL A 37 -4.57 22.11 -4.61
N SER A 38 -3.24 22.27 -4.70
CA SER A 38 -2.51 22.02 -5.93
C SER A 38 -2.59 20.54 -6.34
N GLN A 39 -2.65 20.28 -7.65
CA GLN A 39 -2.69 18.91 -8.20
C GLN A 39 -1.49 18.08 -7.75
N LEU A 40 -0.32 18.72 -7.60
CA LEU A 40 0.89 18.10 -7.07
C LEU A 40 0.67 17.60 -5.63
N MET A 41 0.08 18.42 -4.76
CA MET A 41 -0.16 18.02 -3.38
C MET A 41 -1.21 16.93 -3.28
N ILE A 42 -2.29 17.01 -4.07
CA ILE A 42 -3.31 15.94 -4.14
C ILE A 42 -2.66 14.60 -4.50
N GLY A 43 -1.77 14.58 -5.50
CA GLY A 43 -1.07 13.37 -5.91
C GLY A 43 -0.11 12.85 -4.85
N LEU A 44 0.72 13.74 -4.27
CA LEU A 44 1.73 13.38 -3.29
C LEU A 44 1.16 12.98 -1.92
N THR A 45 -0.06 13.39 -1.57
CA THR A 45 -0.64 13.10 -0.26
C THR A 45 -1.94 12.31 -0.36
N VAL A 46 -3.00 12.89 -0.90
CA VAL A 46 -4.35 12.30 -0.87
C VAL A 46 -4.39 10.98 -1.63
N VAL A 47 -3.83 10.95 -2.83
CA VAL A 47 -3.79 9.74 -3.64
C VAL A 47 -2.83 8.73 -3.02
N ALA A 48 -1.61 9.14 -2.67
CA ALA A 48 -0.61 8.27 -2.07
C ALA A 48 -1.11 7.58 -0.78
N PHE A 49 -1.75 8.34 0.11
CA PHE A 49 -2.33 7.80 1.34
C PHE A 49 -3.55 6.94 1.06
N GLY A 50 -4.41 7.39 0.14
CA GLY A 50 -5.64 6.71 -0.21
C GLY A 50 -5.44 5.34 -0.85
N THR A 51 -4.35 5.14 -1.61
CA THR A 51 -4.01 3.84 -2.19
C THR A 51 -3.49 2.83 -1.17
N SER A 52 -2.97 3.28 -0.03
CA SER A 52 -2.45 2.41 1.04
C SER A 52 -3.41 2.29 2.24
N ALA A 53 -4.58 2.92 2.14
CA ALA A 53 -5.61 2.86 3.18
C ALA A 53 -6.22 1.46 3.36
N PRO A 54 -6.51 0.68 2.30
CA PRO A 54 -6.92 -0.72 2.42
C PRO A 54 -5.96 -1.56 3.25
N GLU A 55 -4.67 -1.51 2.92
CA GLU A 55 -3.57 -2.25 3.52
C GLU A 55 -3.45 -1.85 4.99
N LEU A 56 -3.42 -0.54 5.29
CA LEU A 56 -3.40 -0.06 6.67
C LEU A 56 -4.59 -0.56 7.49
N SER A 57 -5.79 -0.60 6.90
CA SER A 57 -6.98 -1.12 7.57
C SER A 57 -6.89 -2.62 7.82
N LEU A 58 -6.34 -3.38 6.86
CA LEU A 58 -6.13 -4.81 6.97
C LEU A 58 -5.08 -5.14 8.02
N ASP A 59 -3.93 -4.49 7.97
CA ASP A 59 -2.82 -4.63 8.93
C ASP A 59 -3.26 -4.33 10.36
N LEU A 60 -3.97 -3.22 10.56
CA LEU A 60 -4.46 -2.84 11.89
C LEU A 60 -5.48 -3.85 12.42
N THR A 61 -6.36 -4.37 11.56
CA THR A 61 -7.35 -5.38 11.94
C THR A 61 -6.69 -6.73 12.23
N ALA A 62 -5.69 -7.12 11.46
CA ALA A 62 -4.92 -8.35 11.66
C ALA A 62 -4.10 -8.29 12.95
N ALA A 63 -3.39 -7.19 13.19
CA ALA A 63 -2.63 -6.96 14.41
C ALA A 63 -3.51 -6.99 15.67
N THR A 64 -4.67 -6.31 15.63
CA THR A 64 -5.62 -6.29 16.77
C THR A 64 -6.31 -7.62 17.02
N ARG A 65 -6.34 -8.52 16.03
CA ARG A 65 -6.87 -9.89 16.16
C ARG A 65 -5.81 -10.93 16.50
N GLY A 66 -4.57 -10.51 16.77
CA GLY A 66 -3.47 -11.42 17.09
C GLY A 66 -2.93 -12.19 15.89
N SER A 67 -3.24 -11.76 14.67
CA SER A 67 -2.73 -12.32 13.40
C SER A 67 -1.59 -11.45 12.89
N VAL A 68 -0.52 -11.32 13.68
CA VAL A 68 0.62 -10.43 13.38
C VAL A 68 1.35 -10.88 12.12
N ASP A 69 1.53 -12.18 11.92
CA ASP A 69 2.13 -12.78 10.72
C ASP A 69 1.42 -12.34 9.44
N LEU A 70 0.08 -12.19 9.50
CA LEU A 70 -0.73 -11.76 8.36
C LEU A 70 -0.50 -10.28 8.05
N ALA A 71 -0.47 -9.43 9.09
CA ALA A 71 -0.17 -8.01 8.93
C ALA A 71 1.27 -7.80 8.40
N PHE A 72 2.23 -8.56 8.93
CA PHE A 72 3.62 -8.48 8.47
C PHE A 72 3.75 -8.96 7.02
N GLY A 73 3.05 -10.04 6.68
CA GLY A 73 2.98 -10.58 5.32
C GLY A 73 2.41 -9.59 4.31
N ASP A 74 1.34 -8.87 4.66
CA ASP A 74 0.75 -7.83 3.80
C ASP A 74 1.68 -6.62 3.66
N LEU A 75 2.23 -6.12 4.78
CA LEU A 75 3.16 -4.98 4.80
C LEU A 75 4.40 -5.20 3.93
N VAL A 76 5.02 -6.38 4.01
CA VAL A 76 6.20 -6.71 3.20
C VAL A 76 5.80 -7.09 1.77
N GLY A 77 4.76 -7.90 1.62
CA GLY A 77 4.30 -8.42 0.33
C GLY A 77 3.82 -7.33 -0.61
N SER A 78 3.04 -6.35 -0.12
CA SER A 78 2.53 -5.22 -0.91
C SER A 78 3.67 -4.35 -1.46
N ASN A 79 4.70 -4.08 -0.67
CA ASN A 79 5.88 -3.33 -1.12
C ASN A 79 6.69 -4.09 -2.18
N ILE A 80 6.87 -5.40 -2.01
CA ILE A 80 7.51 -6.26 -3.01
C ILE A 80 6.69 -6.26 -4.30
N ALA A 81 5.37 -6.37 -4.23
CA ALA A 81 4.50 -6.31 -5.41
C ALA A 81 4.57 -4.92 -6.09
N ASN A 82 4.55 -3.83 -5.33
CA ASN A 82 4.64 -2.47 -5.87
C ASN A 82 5.95 -2.23 -6.62
N ILE A 83 7.09 -2.70 -6.09
CA ILE A 83 8.40 -2.50 -6.71
C ILE A 83 8.65 -3.54 -7.82
N GLY A 84 8.43 -4.82 -7.53
CA GLY A 84 8.73 -5.93 -8.45
C GLY A 84 7.74 -6.03 -9.60
N LEU A 85 6.44 -5.97 -9.30
CA LEU A 85 5.39 -6.13 -10.29
C LEU A 85 4.98 -4.79 -10.90
N ILE A 86 4.50 -3.83 -10.10
CA ILE A 86 3.92 -2.58 -10.66
C ILE A 86 5.00 -1.72 -11.30
N LEU A 87 6.06 -1.37 -10.57
CA LEU A 87 7.17 -0.56 -11.09
C LEU A 87 7.94 -1.32 -12.17
N GLY A 88 8.15 -2.63 -12.01
CA GLY A 88 8.76 -3.48 -13.03
C GLY A 88 7.99 -3.46 -14.36
N VAL A 89 6.67 -3.69 -14.33
CA VAL A 89 5.81 -3.60 -15.52
C VAL A 89 5.80 -2.18 -16.09
N ALA A 90 5.77 -1.14 -15.25
CA ALA A 90 5.85 0.24 -15.70
C ALA A 90 7.15 0.53 -16.46
N ALA A 91 8.29 0.04 -15.94
CA ALA A 91 9.61 0.21 -16.56
C ALA A 91 9.75 -0.53 -17.90
N VAL A 92 9.16 -1.72 -18.02
CA VAL A 92 9.09 -2.46 -19.29
C VAL A 92 8.19 -1.75 -20.29
N SER A 93 7.09 -1.18 -19.81
CA SER A 93 6.10 -0.51 -20.67
C SER A 93 6.60 0.83 -21.22
N ARG A 94 7.28 1.64 -20.40
CA ARG A 94 7.86 2.94 -20.79
C ARG A 94 9.12 3.25 -19.98
N PRO A 95 10.12 3.92 -20.58
CA PRO A 95 11.30 4.36 -19.84
C PRO A 95 10.91 5.23 -18.63
N LEU A 96 11.37 4.86 -17.44
CA LEU A 96 11.15 5.62 -16.22
C LEU A 96 12.04 6.87 -16.21
N VAL A 97 11.42 8.03 -16.00
CA VAL A 97 12.16 9.29 -15.81
C VAL A 97 12.58 9.38 -14.34
N LEU A 98 13.86 9.11 -14.06
CA LEU A 98 14.40 9.13 -12.71
C LEU A 98 15.02 10.50 -12.40
N HIS A 99 14.73 11.04 -11.23
CA HIS A 99 15.36 12.25 -10.71
C HIS A 99 16.56 11.88 -9.83
N MET A 100 17.64 12.67 -9.86
CA MET A 100 18.83 12.41 -9.02
C MET A 100 18.51 12.40 -7.51
N ARG A 101 17.44 13.08 -7.09
CA ARG A 101 16.92 13.04 -5.71
C ARG A 101 16.43 11.65 -5.30
N LEU A 102 15.75 10.94 -6.20
CA LEU A 102 15.29 9.57 -5.96
C LEU A 102 16.49 8.66 -5.67
N LEU A 103 17.55 8.76 -6.46
CA LEU A 103 18.74 7.92 -6.32
C LEU A 103 19.57 8.21 -5.06
N ARG A 104 19.71 9.49 -4.69
CA ARG A 104 20.62 9.91 -3.60
C ARG A 104 19.94 10.05 -2.24
N VAL A 105 18.62 10.24 -2.21
CA VAL A 105 17.88 10.51 -0.97
C VAL A 105 16.83 9.43 -0.73
N GLU A 106 15.92 9.23 -1.68
CA GLU A 106 14.74 8.40 -1.44
C GLU A 106 15.10 6.90 -1.42
N LEU A 107 15.95 6.41 -2.33
CA LEU A 107 16.39 5.01 -2.33
C LEU A 107 17.19 4.63 -1.06
N PRO A 108 18.25 5.36 -0.65
CA PRO A 108 18.96 5.06 0.59
C PRO A 108 18.04 5.13 1.81
N LEU A 109 17.09 6.08 1.83
CA LEU A 109 16.12 6.22 2.90
C LEU A 109 15.19 5.00 2.98
N VAL A 110 14.62 4.57 1.84
CA VAL A 110 13.73 3.39 1.79
C VAL A 110 14.48 2.13 2.22
N ILE A 111 15.72 1.94 1.77
CA ILE A 111 16.57 0.81 2.20
C ILE A 111 16.82 0.87 3.71
N GLY A 112 17.16 2.05 4.23
CA GLY A 112 17.39 2.26 5.66
C GLY A 112 16.14 1.99 6.51
N ILE A 113 14.98 2.45 6.06
CA ILE A 113 13.70 2.19 6.74
C ILE A 113 13.34 0.70 6.70
N SER A 114 13.60 0.03 5.56
CA SER A 114 13.32 -1.40 5.38
C SER A 114 14.16 -2.30 6.30
N ALA A 115 15.28 -1.80 6.85
CA ALA A 115 16.08 -2.52 7.82
C ALA A 115 15.34 -2.74 9.16
N GLY A 116 14.39 -1.85 9.52
CA GLY A 116 13.60 -1.98 10.74
C GLY A 116 12.71 -3.23 10.75
N PRO A 117 11.77 -3.36 9.78
CA PRO A 117 10.96 -4.56 9.64
C PRO A 117 11.79 -5.84 9.47
N TRP A 118 12.91 -5.76 8.73
CA TRP A 118 13.82 -6.89 8.59
C TRP A 118 14.40 -7.35 9.93
N TRP A 119 14.83 -6.41 10.77
CA TRP A 119 15.33 -6.71 12.11
C TRP A 119 14.24 -7.27 13.02
N MET A 120 13.03 -6.73 12.94
CA MET A 120 11.89 -7.27 13.71
C MET A 120 11.57 -8.73 13.31
N ALA A 121 11.68 -9.05 12.02
CA ALA A 121 11.45 -10.42 11.54
C ALA A 121 12.63 -11.38 11.76
N SER A 122 13.85 -10.88 12.05
CA SER A 122 15.04 -11.76 12.14
C SER A 122 15.01 -12.68 13.35
N ASP A 123 14.23 -12.35 14.37
CA ASP A 123 14.13 -13.13 15.59
C ASP A 123 13.08 -14.26 15.47
N GLY A 124 12.27 -14.26 14.40
CA GLY A 124 11.24 -15.27 14.12
C GLY A 124 10.03 -15.24 15.07
N GLU A 125 9.93 -14.21 15.90
CA GLU A 125 8.86 -14.02 16.89
C GLU A 125 7.76 -13.04 16.43
N VAL A 126 7.79 -12.61 15.16
CA VAL A 126 6.84 -11.68 14.51
C VAL A 126 6.08 -12.38 13.39
#